data_AF-A0A1B6D6S7-F1
#
_entry.id   AF-A0A1B6D6S7-F1
#
_cell.length_a   1.000
_cell.length_b   1.000
_cell.length_c   1.000
_cell.angle_alpha   90.00
_cell.angle_beta   90.00
_cell.angle_gamma   90.00
#
_symmetry.space_group_name_H-M   'P 1'
#
loop_
_entity.id
_entity.type
_entity.pdbx_description
1 polymer ?
#
loop_
_entity_poly.entity_id
_entity_poly.type
_entity_poly.pdbx_seq_one_letter_code
_entity_poly.pdbx_strand_id
1 'polypeptide(L)'
;LVWQGSEPEVEGTLSVQPQANPVKGFDLYFLNLTVENNRRNPWFIEFWEDHFQCRYPNSSKTPHNLKYTKFCTSRERLTRDNTAFENQLQFVSDAVMAFAQAFKHMHKELCQGRRGLCEAMKPIKGPELLKYLRMVSFKGLSGDKFHFDPSGDGPARYNIIHFKQLSLGNYQWVRVGEYDEGELRLNMKEIQFRLLQTQLPESVCSLPCEIGQAKKYVEGDSCCWHCFNCTQYQIRDPLDETQCNNCPKGTIPDHNKQFCLEIPEVFLRAESPWAIGAMSLSCTGILVTIFVATVFCRHNNTPVVKAAGRELSYVLLAGILLCYSVTFVLVLRPTNIVCAIQRFSTGFSFTVVYAAVLTKTNRISRIFNAGKRTTKRPSCITPSSQLLICSGLCSVQIIINGVWMVASP
;
A
#
# COMPACT_ATOMS: atom_id res chain seq x y z
N LEU A 1 22.48 -28.89 -28.80
CA LEU A 1 21.44 -27.99 -28.25
C LEU A 1 22.08 -26.62 -28.01
N VAL A 2 21.31 -25.53 -28.09
CA VAL A 2 21.84 -24.14 -28.01
C VAL A 2 22.60 -23.85 -26.71
N TRP A 3 22.40 -24.64 -25.66
CA TRP A 3 23.04 -24.48 -24.35
C TRP A 3 24.38 -25.21 -24.17
N GLN A 4 24.78 -26.11 -25.08
CA GLN A 4 26.00 -26.92 -24.88
C GLN A 4 27.25 -26.04 -24.89
N GLY A 5 27.97 -25.99 -23.77
CA GLY A 5 29.12 -25.12 -23.55
C GLY A 5 28.78 -23.71 -23.04
N SER A 6 27.50 -23.44 -22.74
CA SER A 6 27.02 -22.19 -22.12
C SER A 6 26.01 -22.48 -21.01
N GLU A 7 26.20 -23.60 -20.31
CA GLU A 7 25.36 -24.02 -19.19
C GLU A 7 25.27 -22.98 -18.05
N PRO A 8 26.37 -22.31 -17.63
CA PRO A 8 26.32 -21.30 -16.59
C PRO A 8 25.45 -20.08 -16.93
N GLU A 9 25.38 -19.71 -18.22
CA GLU A 9 24.65 -18.54 -18.71
C GLU A 9 23.15 -18.77 -18.74
N VAL A 10 22.70 -20.02 -18.95
CA VAL A 10 21.28 -20.38 -19.06
C VAL A 10 20.73 -21.06 -17.79
N GLU A 11 21.54 -21.18 -16.74
CA GLU A 11 21.10 -21.63 -15.42
C GLU A 11 19.91 -20.80 -14.92
N GLY A 12 18.91 -21.48 -14.36
CA GLY A 12 17.69 -20.86 -13.87
C GLY A 12 16.59 -20.74 -14.94
N THR A 13 16.80 -21.28 -16.14
CA THR A 13 15.76 -21.27 -17.19
C THR A 13 14.59 -22.16 -16.81
N LEU A 14 13.40 -21.57 -16.69
CA LEU A 14 12.13 -22.28 -16.71
C LEU A 14 11.65 -22.43 -18.15
N SER A 15 11.23 -23.63 -18.52
CA SER A 15 10.71 -23.94 -19.84
C SER A 15 9.51 -24.86 -19.76
N VAL A 16 8.75 -24.90 -20.84
CA VAL A 16 7.53 -25.67 -20.98
C VAL A 16 7.77 -26.76 -22.02
N GLN A 17 7.60 -28.01 -21.63
CA GLN A 17 7.77 -29.16 -22.51
C GLN A 17 6.42 -29.86 -22.71
N PRO A 18 5.94 -30.08 -23.94
CA PRO A 18 4.75 -30.88 -24.18
C PRO A 18 4.85 -32.24 -23.49
N GLN A 19 3.85 -32.58 -22.70
CA GLN A 19 3.85 -33.82 -21.95
C GLN A 19 3.53 -34.97 -22.89
N ALA A 20 4.49 -35.88 -23.05
CA ALA A 20 4.34 -37.11 -23.83
C ALA A 20 4.81 -38.30 -22.99
N ASN A 21 4.04 -39.38 -23.07
CA ASN A 21 4.27 -40.65 -22.41
C ASN A 21 4.71 -41.71 -23.43
N PRO A 22 5.61 -42.62 -23.05
CA PRO A 22 6.09 -43.69 -23.94
C PRO A 22 4.94 -44.54 -24.51
N VAL A 23 4.95 -44.74 -25.82
CA VAL A 23 3.97 -45.59 -26.50
C VAL A 23 4.30 -47.05 -26.22
N LYS A 24 3.38 -47.76 -25.56
CA LYS A 24 3.61 -49.14 -25.10
C LYS A 24 3.88 -50.08 -26.26
N GLY A 25 5.02 -50.77 -26.22
CA GLY A 25 5.41 -51.80 -27.19
C GLY A 25 6.01 -51.29 -28.49
N PHE A 26 6.08 -49.96 -28.71
CA PHE A 26 6.73 -49.41 -29.91
C PHE A 26 8.25 -49.66 -29.89
N ASP A 27 8.87 -49.55 -28.72
CA ASP A 27 10.28 -49.85 -28.52
C ASP A 27 10.60 -51.30 -28.94
N LEU A 28 9.82 -52.26 -28.45
CA LEU A 28 9.98 -53.68 -28.80
C LEU A 28 9.76 -53.92 -30.30
N TYR A 29 8.74 -53.29 -30.87
CA TYR A 29 8.47 -53.35 -32.31
C TYR A 29 9.64 -52.81 -33.13
N PHE A 30 10.16 -51.63 -32.78
CA PHE A 30 11.20 -50.95 -33.53
C PHE A 30 12.56 -51.65 -33.43
N LEU A 31 12.92 -52.13 -32.24
CA LEU A 31 14.18 -52.85 -32.01
C LEU A 31 14.22 -54.20 -32.74
N ASN A 32 13.06 -54.79 -33.04
CA ASN A 32 12.97 -56.05 -33.78
C ASN A 32 12.99 -55.85 -35.31
N LEU A 33 13.07 -54.60 -35.80
CA LEU A 33 13.19 -54.33 -37.23
C LEU A 33 14.60 -54.64 -37.73
N THR A 34 14.66 -55.27 -38.90
CA THR A 34 15.88 -55.50 -39.66
C THR A 34 15.64 -55.13 -41.12
N VAL A 35 16.72 -54.96 -41.88
CA VAL A 35 16.61 -54.61 -43.30
C VAL A 35 15.84 -55.70 -44.08
N GLU A 36 15.96 -56.96 -43.68
CA GLU A 36 15.30 -58.08 -44.33
C GLU A 36 13.79 -58.12 -44.09
N ASN A 37 13.34 -57.72 -42.89
CA ASN A 37 11.94 -57.79 -42.49
C ASN A 37 11.15 -56.50 -42.79
N ASN A 38 11.81 -55.35 -42.94
CA ASN A 38 11.16 -54.05 -43.14
C ASN A 38 11.26 -53.56 -44.59
N ARG A 39 10.65 -54.29 -45.53
CA ARG A 39 10.67 -53.94 -46.96
C ARG A 39 9.71 -52.81 -47.36
N ARG A 40 8.83 -52.41 -46.44
CA ARG A 40 7.79 -51.38 -46.69
C ARG A 40 8.33 -49.95 -46.62
N ASN A 41 9.41 -49.74 -45.89
CA ASN A 41 9.99 -48.41 -45.70
C ASN A 41 11.21 -48.26 -46.63
N PRO A 42 11.13 -47.43 -47.69
CA PRO A 42 12.23 -47.29 -48.65
C PRO A 42 13.49 -46.66 -48.04
N TRP A 43 13.36 -45.88 -46.96
CA TRP A 43 14.47 -45.20 -46.29
C TRP A 43 15.12 -46.04 -45.18
N PHE A 44 14.62 -47.25 -44.92
CA PHE A 44 15.14 -48.04 -43.80
C PHE A 44 16.58 -48.52 -44.02
N ILE A 45 16.96 -48.77 -45.27
CA ILE A 45 18.36 -49.10 -45.62
C ILE A 45 19.27 -47.91 -45.33
N GLU A 46 18.88 -46.70 -45.73
CA GLU A 46 19.67 -45.48 -45.49
C GLU A 46 19.82 -45.18 -44.00
N PHE A 47 18.73 -45.33 -43.23
CA PHE A 47 18.77 -45.26 -41.77
C PHE A 47 19.74 -46.28 -41.18
N TRP A 48 19.70 -47.54 -41.65
CA TRP A 48 20.56 -48.59 -41.14
C TRP A 48 22.05 -48.33 -41.44
N GLU A 49 22.34 -47.88 -42.66
CA GLU A 49 23.69 -47.50 -43.09
C GLU A 49 24.25 -46.35 -42.25
N ASP A 50 23.43 -45.33 -41.99
CA ASP A 50 23.81 -44.21 -41.15
C ASP A 50 23.95 -44.59 -39.67
N HIS A 51 23.02 -45.37 -39.13
CA HIS A 51 23.05 -45.78 -37.73
C HIS A 51 24.27 -46.64 -37.38
N PHE A 52 24.60 -47.62 -38.23
CA PHE A 52 25.72 -48.54 -38.00
C PHE A 52 27.03 -48.09 -38.69
N GLN A 53 27.02 -46.94 -39.38
CA GLN A 53 28.15 -46.39 -40.12
C GLN A 53 28.77 -47.44 -41.09
N CYS A 54 27.92 -48.19 -41.79
CA CYS A 54 28.29 -49.27 -42.71
C CYS A 54 27.47 -49.17 -44.01
N ARG A 55 27.92 -49.84 -45.06
CA ARG A 55 27.20 -49.92 -46.34
C ARG A 55 26.50 -51.26 -46.49
N TYR A 56 25.19 -51.25 -46.75
CA TYR A 56 24.44 -52.47 -46.90
C TYR A 56 24.74 -53.14 -48.25
N PRO A 57 24.94 -54.48 -48.32
CA PRO A 57 25.20 -55.16 -49.58
C PRO A 57 24.06 -54.94 -50.59
N ASN A 58 24.41 -54.64 -51.84
CA ASN A 58 23.46 -54.36 -52.94
C ASN A 58 22.56 -53.12 -52.76
N SER A 59 22.89 -52.20 -51.84
CA SER A 59 22.22 -50.90 -51.76
C SER A 59 22.64 -49.97 -52.91
N SER A 60 21.69 -49.14 -53.36
CA SER A 60 21.95 -48.06 -54.30
C SER A 60 22.98 -47.07 -53.73
N LYS A 61 23.91 -46.59 -54.57
CA LYS A 61 24.85 -45.54 -54.15
C LYS A 61 24.12 -44.21 -54.08
N THR A 62 24.15 -43.55 -52.93
CA THR A 62 23.58 -42.22 -52.70
C THR A 62 24.66 -41.27 -52.19
N PRO A 63 24.52 -39.93 -52.34
CA PRO A 63 25.50 -38.99 -51.81
C PRO A 63 25.77 -39.14 -50.31
N HIS A 64 24.84 -39.74 -49.57
CA HIS A 64 24.90 -39.90 -48.12
C HIS A 64 25.62 -41.18 -47.66
N ASN A 65 25.72 -42.21 -48.51
CA ASN A 65 26.35 -43.50 -48.15
C ASN A 65 27.75 -43.72 -48.74
N LEU A 66 28.26 -42.80 -49.56
CA LEU A 66 29.60 -42.89 -50.17
C LEU A 66 30.74 -42.89 -49.14
N LYS A 67 30.51 -42.31 -47.96
CA LYS A 67 31.51 -42.26 -46.86
C LYS A 67 31.72 -43.61 -46.17
N TYR A 68 30.84 -44.59 -46.38
CA TYR A 68 30.90 -45.90 -45.73
C TYR A 68 31.67 -46.92 -46.57
N THR A 69 32.87 -47.28 -46.10
CA THR A 69 33.76 -48.23 -46.80
C THR A 69 33.60 -49.68 -46.33
N LYS A 70 33.06 -49.89 -45.11
CA LYS A 70 32.82 -51.22 -44.55
C LYS A 70 31.42 -51.71 -44.90
N PHE A 71 31.30 -52.96 -45.34
CA PHE A 71 30.00 -53.59 -45.56
C PHE A 71 29.35 -54.02 -44.24
N CYS A 72 28.03 -53.84 -44.13
CA CYS A 72 27.26 -54.36 -43.00
C CYS A 72 27.25 -55.89 -43.02
N THR A 73 27.36 -56.52 -41.85
CA THR A 73 27.57 -57.97 -41.69
C THR A 73 26.29 -58.75 -41.40
N SER A 74 25.11 -58.11 -41.44
CA SER A 74 23.78 -58.65 -41.11
C SER A 74 23.65 -59.17 -39.66
N ARG A 75 24.64 -58.88 -38.82
CA ARG A 75 24.67 -59.23 -37.38
C ARG A 75 24.33 -58.03 -36.50
N GLU A 76 24.30 -56.84 -37.07
CA GLU A 76 23.94 -55.60 -36.41
C GLU A 76 22.50 -55.70 -35.90
N ARG A 77 22.26 -55.18 -34.69
CA ARG A 77 20.94 -55.16 -34.07
C ARG A 77 20.71 -53.82 -33.41
N LEU A 78 19.50 -53.31 -33.55
CA LEU A 78 19.04 -52.18 -32.78
C LEU A 78 18.88 -52.63 -31.33
N THR A 79 19.44 -51.86 -30.41
CA THR A 79 19.39 -52.08 -28.97
C THR A 79 19.01 -50.77 -28.29
N ARG A 80 18.59 -50.84 -27.02
CA ARG A 80 18.25 -49.62 -26.27
C ARG A 80 19.46 -48.71 -26.05
N ASP A 81 20.67 -49.27 -26.08
CA ASP A 81 21.90 -48.51 -25.83
C ASP A 81 22.42 -47.80 -27.08
N ASN A 82 22.15 -48.33 -28.28
CA ASN A 82 22.56 -47.70 -29.54
C ASN A 82 21.46 -46.86 -30.20
N THR A 83 20.19 -47.03 -29.81
CA THR A 83 19.04 -46.39 -30.46
C THR A 83 18.39 -45.34 -29.57
N ALA A 84 18.41 -44.09 -30.03
CA ALA A 84 17.63 -43.01 -29.42
C ALA A 84 16.19 -43.02 -29.94
N PHE A 85 15.21 -42.97 -29.04
CA PHE A 85 13.79 -42.90 -29.38
C PHE A 85 13.29 -41.46 -29.34
N GLU A 86 12.32 -41.14 -30.21
CA GLU A 86 11.61 -39.87 -30.17
C GLU A 86 10.69 -39.81 -28.93
N ASN A 87 10.91 -38.82 -28.08
CA ASN A 87 10.16 -38.63 -26.84
C ASN A 87 8.71 -38.16 -27.10
N GLN A 88 8.45 -37.59 -28.29
CA GLN A 88 7.14 -37.06 -28.68
C GLN A 88 6.30 -38.03 -29.53
N LEU A 89 6.66 -39.31 -29.58
CA LEU A 89 5.99 -40.32 -30.40
C LEU A 89 4.50 -40.48 -30.10
N GLN A 90 4.08 -40.22 -28.85
CA GLN A 90 2.67 -40.26 -28.47
C GLN A 90 1.79 -39.42 -29.40
N PHE A 91 2.21 -38.20 -29.76
CA PHE A 91 1.38 -37.31 -30.58
C PHE A 91 1.10 -37.91 -31.96
N VAL A 92 2.08 -38.58 -32.55
CA VAL A 92 1.92 -39.28 -33.83
C VAL A 92 0.97 -40.46 -33.68
N SER A 93 1.14 -41.25 -32.61
CA SER A 93 0.26 -42.39 -32.32
C SER A 93 -1.18 -41.95 -32.09
N ASP A 94 -1.40 -40.91 -31.28
CA ASP A 94 -2.72 -40.39 -30.94
C ASP A 94 -3.38 -39.75 -32.17
N ALA A 95 -2.62 -39.08 -33.04
CA ALA A 95 -3.15 -38.57 -34.31
C ALA A 95 -3.67 -39.69 -35.22
N VAL A 96 -2.92 -40.78 -35.39
CA VAL A 96 -3.38 -41.94 -36.18
C VAL A 96 -4.60 -42.59 -35.53
N MET A 97 -4.60 -42.73 -34.20
CA MET A 97 -5.72 -43.28 -33.45
C MET A 97 -6.98 -42.41 -33.51
N ALA A 98 -6.84 -41.09 -33.57
CA ALA A 98 -7.96 -40.17 -33.75
C ALA A 98 -8.68 -40.41 -35.09
N PHE A 99 -7.94 -40.56 -36.20
CA PHE A 99 -8.52 -40.95 -37.48
C PHE A 99 -9.17 -42.34 -37.43
N ALA A 100 -8.48 -43.33 -36.85
CA ALA A 100 -9.02 -44.68 -36.73
C ALA A 100 -10.34 -44.70 -35.94
N GLN A 101 -10.42 -43.95 -34.84
CA GLN A 101 -11.62 -43.83 -34.03
C GLN A 101 -12.73 -43.07 -34.74
N ALA A 102 -12.40 -42.00 -35.47
CA ALA A 102 -13.37 -41.27 -36.29
C ALA A 102 -13.97 -42.16 -37.38
N PHE A 103 -13.15 -42.92 -38.11
CA PHE A 103 -13.64 -43.87 -39.10
C PHE A 103 -14.49 -44.98 -38.47
N LYS A 104 -14.10 -45.47 -37.29
CA LYS A 104 -14.88 -46.48 -36.55
C LYS A 104 -16.25 -45.93 -36.14
N HIS A 105 -16.32 -44.69 -35.66
CA HIS A 105 -17.57 -44.02 -35.31
C HIS A 105 -18.46 -43.80 -36.54
N MET A 106 -17.90 -43.22 -37.60
CA MET A 106 -18.58 -42.99 -38.87
C MET A 106 -19.11 -44.30 -39.47
N HIS A 107 -18.30 -45.36 -39.45
CA HIS A 107 -18.70 -46.68 -39.97
C HIS A 107 -19.80 -47.33 -39.13
N LYS A 108 -19.73 -47.20 -37.79
CA LYS A 108 -20.78 -47.69 -36.90
C LYS A 108 -22.12 -47.01 -37.18
N GLU A 109 -22.11 -45.70 -37.41
CA GLU A 109 -23.31 -44.91 -37.67
C GLU A 109 -23.87 -45.14 -39.08
N LEU A 110 -23.04 -45.06 -40.12
CA LEU A 110 -23.48 -45.12 -41.51
C LEU A 110 -23.63 -46.55 -42.05
N CYS A 111 -22.77 -47.47 -41.62
CA CYS A 111 -22.73 -48.84 -42.14
C CYS A 111 -23.25 -49.88 -41.13
N GLN A 112 -23.72 -49.47 -39.96
CA GLN A 112 -24.27 -50.35 -38.92
C GLN A 112 -23.32 -51.51 -38.53
N GLY A 113 -22.01 -51.29 -38.63
CA GLY A 113 -21.00 -52.31 -38.30
C GLY A 113 -20.86 -53.46 -39.30
N ARG A 114 -21.42 -53.37 -40.51
CA ARG A 114 -21.21 -54.37 -41.58
C ARG A 114 -19.73 -54.51 -41.95
N ARG A 115 -19.28 -55.71 -42.29
CA ARG A 115 -17.89 -55.93 -42.71
C ARG A 115 -17.59 -55.15 -44.01
N GLY A 116 -16.47 -54.43 -44.03
CA GLY A 116 -16.05 -53.61 -45.17
C GLY A 116 -16.73 -52.24 -45.25
N LEU A 117 -16.48 -51.51 -46.33
CA LEU A 117 -17.07 -50.19 -46.58
C LEU A 117 -18.44 -50.32 -47.25
N CYS A 118 -19.44 -49.63 -46.71
CA CYS A 118 -20.75 -49.49 -47.34
C CYS A 118 -20.80 -48.31 -48.33
N GLU A 119 -21.84 -48.24 -49.15
CA GLU A 119 -22.01 -47.19 -50.17
C GLU A 119 -22.05 -45.78 -49.58
N ALA A 120 -22.54 -45.61 -48.34
CA ALA A 120 -22.54 -44.31 -47.65
C ALA A 120 -21.13 -43.76 -47.35
N MET A 121 -20.09 -44.61 -47.40
CA MET A 121 -18.68 -44.23 -47.22
C MET A 121 -17.89 -44.27 -48.54
N LYS A 122 -18.55 -44.38 -49.70
CA LYS A 122 -17.90 -44.44 -51.02
C LYS A 122 -18.41 -43.31 -51.94
N PRO A 123 -17.70 -42.18 -52.07
CA PRO A 123 -16.49 -41.78 -51.33
C PRO A 123 -16.81 -41.12 -49.98
N ILE A 124 -15.82 -41.08 -49.08
CA ILE A 124 -15.91 -40.33 -47.83
C ILE A 124 -15.75 -38.83 -48.13
N LYS A 125 -16.69 -38.01 -47.65
CA LYS A 125 -16.61 -36.54 -47.75
C LYS A 125 -15.84 -35.98 -46.55
N GLY A 126 -14.84 -35.14 -46.80
CA GLY A 126 -14.01 -34.51 -45.75
C GLY A 126 -14.80 -33.78 -44.65
N PRO A 127 -15.78 -32.92 -44.99
CA PRO A 127 -16.59 -32.24 -43.98
C PRO A 127 -17.41 -33.18 -43.09
N GLU A 128 -17.80 -34.34 -43.64
CA GLU A 128 -18.53 -35.34 -42.87
C GLU A 128 -17.58 -36.05 -41.90
N LEU A 129 -16.40 -36.45 -42.35
CA LEU A 129 -15.35 -37.02 -41.50
C LEU A 129 -14.92 -36.05 -40.38
N LEU A 130 -14.85 -34.75 -40.66
CA LEU A 130 -14.46 -33.73 -39.68
C LEU A 130 -15.42 -33.69 -38.48
N LYS A 131 -16.72 -33.92 -38.68
CA LYS A 131 -17.70 -34.01 -37.57
C LYS A 131 -17.34 -35.14 -36.61
N TYR A 132 -17.02 -36.32 -37.15
CA TYR A 132 -16.63 -37.48 -36.36
C TYR A 132 -15.27 -37.26 -35.68
N LEU A 133 -14.31 -36.64 -36.37
CA LEU A 133 -13.00 -36.29 -35.81
C LEU A 133 -13.13 -35.38 -34.60
N ARG A 134 -13.97 -34.33 -34.65
CA ARG A 134 -14.17 -33.40 -33.52
C ARG A 134 -14.78 -34.06 -32.28
N MET A 135 -15.45 -35.20 -32.43
CA MET A 135 -16.14 -35.91 -31.35
C MET A 135 -15.37 -37.12 -30.82
N VAL A 136 -14.14 -37.36 -31.28
CA VAL A 136 -13.37 -38.51 -30.79
C VAL A 136 -12.97 -38.31 -29.33
N SER A 137 -13.18 -39.35 -28.53
CA SER A 137 -12.63 -39.49 -27.20
C SER A 137 -12.21 -40.94 -27.02
N PHE A 138 -10.93 -41.16 -26.70
CA PHE A 138 -10.39 -42.50 -26.55
C PHE A 138 -9.23 -42.54 -25.57
N LYS A 139 -8.87 -43.75 -25.14
CA LYS A 139 -7.64 -44.01 -24.41
C LYS A 139 -6.54 -44.37 -25.41
N GLY A 140 -5.52 -43.53 -25.51
CA GLY A 140 -4.39 -43.72 -26.41
C GLY A 140 -3.52 -44.92 -26.04
N LEU A 141 -2.57 -45.26 -26.91
CA LEU A 141 -1.67 -46.40 -26.70
C LEU A 141 -0.69 -46.18 -25.53
N SER A 142 -0.40 -44.93 -25.19
CA SER A 142 0.36 -44.56 -23.99
C SER A 142 -0.45 -44.73 -22.69
N GLY A 143 -1.78 -44.83 -22.79
CA GLY A 143 -2.70 -44.99 -21.67
C GLY A 143 -3.44 -43.72 -21.25
N ASP A 144 -3.12 -42.59 -21.87
CA ASP A 144 -3.77 -41.30 -21.61
C ASP A 144 -5.13 -41.19 -22.29
N LYS A 145 -6.00 -40.35 -21.73
CA LYS A 145 -7.23 -39.95 -22.43
C LYS A 145 -6.88 -38.86 -23.43
N PHE A 146 -7.39 -39.00 -24.65
CA PHE A 146 -7.27 -38.03 -25.73
C PHE A 146 -8.66 -37.59 -26.17
N HIS A 147 -8.82 -36.30 -26.39
CA HIS A 147 -9.98 -35.67 -27.00
C HIS A 147 -9.55 -34.34 -27.65
N PHE A 148 -10.36 -33.81 -28.56
CA PHE A 148 -10.16 -32.45 -29.06
C PHE A 148 -10.96 -31.45 -28.22
N ASP A 149 -10.43 -30.25 -28.07
CA ASP A 149 -11.15 -29.11 -27.52
C ASP A 149 -12.18 -28.56 -28.55
N PRO A 150 -13.01 -27.56 -28.18
CA PRO A 150 -13.97 -26.95 -29.12
C PRO A 150 -13.33 -26.28 -30.35
N SER A 151 -12.06 -25.86 -30.26
CA SER A 151 -11.29 -25.27 -31.36
C SER A 151 -10.70 -26.33 -32.31
N GLY A 152 -10.60 -27.58 -31.85
CA GLY A 152 -9.98 -28.70 -32.56
C GLY A 152 -8.53 -28.97 -32.14
N ASP A 153 -8.06 -28.37 -31.06
CA ASP A 153 -6.73 -28.58 -30.50
C ASP A 153 -6.70 -29.81 -29.58
N GLY A 154 -5.52 -30.43 -29.45
CA GLY A 154 -5.31 -31.51 -28.49
C GLY A 154 -5.30 -31.01 -27.05
N PRO A 155 -5.39 -31.92 -26.07
CA PRO A 155 -5.42 -31.55 -24.65
C PRO A 155 -4.12 -30.84 -24.24
N ALA A 156 -4.25 -29.68 -23.60
CA ALA A 156 -3.14 -28.81 -23.20
C ALA A 156 -2.43 -29.37 -21.94
N ARG A 157 -1.43 -30.23 -22.17
CA ARG A 157 -0.67 -30.91 -21.11
C ARG A 157 0.82 -30.66 -21.28
N TYR A 158 1.45 -30.10 -20.25
CA TYR A 158 2.86 -29.74 -20.29
C TYR A 158 3.58 -30.09 -18.99
N ASN A 159 4.82 -30.55 -19.13
CA ASN A 159 5.78 -30.57 -18.04
C ASN A 159 6.39 -29.18 -17.92
N ILE A 160 6.45 -28.67 -16.69
CA ILE A 160 7.27 -27.50 -16.38
C ILE A 160 8.65 -28.00 -16.00
N ILE A 161 9.64 -27.66 -16.80
CA ILE A 161 11.02 -28.08 -16.62
C ILE A 161 11.88 -26.88 -16.26
N HIS A 162 12.90 -27.12 -15.44
CA HIS A 162 13.80 -26.11 -14.93
C HIS A 162 15.23 -26.57 -15.17
N PHE A 163 16.03 -25.72 -15.81
CA PHE A 163 17.45 -25.97 -16.01
C PHE A 163 18.22 -25.43 -14.82
N LYS A 164 18.68 -26.32 -13.93
CA LYS A 164 19.42 -25.94 -12.73
C LYS A 164 20.64 -26.80 -12.53
N GLN A 165 21.52 -26.29 -11.68
CA GLN A 165 22.65 -27.03 -11.18
C GLN A 165 22.23 -27.91 -9.99
N LEU A 166 22.48 -29.22 -10.07
CA LEU A 166 22.21 -30.15 -8.95
C LEU A 166 23.40 -30.23 -7.99
N SER A 167 24.60 -30.08 -8.52
CA SER A 167 25.87 -30.00 -7.80
C SER A 167 26.82 -29.14 -8.61
N LEU A 168 27.86 -28.57 -7.98
CA LEU A 168 28.81 -27.69 -8.67
C LEU A 168 29.31 -28.32 -9.99
N GLY A 169 29.08 -27.63 -11.11
CA GLY A 169 29.42 -28.07 -12.47
C GLY A 169 28.45 -29.03 -13.16
N ASN A 170 27.42 -29.55 -12.48
CA ASN A 170 26.46 -30.51 -13.03
C ASN A 170 25.09 -29.86 -13.27
N TYR A 171 24.79 -29.57 -14.54
CA TYR A 171 23.55 -28.93 -14.97
C TYR A 171 22.59 -29.93 -15.59
N GLN A 172 21.33 -29.88 -15.19
CA GLN A 172 20.30 -30.79 -15.68
C GLN A 172 18.96 -30.10 -15.84
N TRP A 173 18.19 -30.58 -16.82
CA TRP A 173 16.77 -30.31 -16.90
C TRP A 173 16.03 -31.20 -15.91
N VAL A 174 15.37 -30.59 -14.94
CA VAL A 174 14.51 -31.31 -14.00
C VAL A 174 13.07 -30.90 -14.18
N ARG A 175 12.14 -31.83 -13.96
CA ARG A 175 10.71 -31.48 -13.90
C ARG A 175 10.41 -30.87 -12.54
N VAL A 176 9.88 -29.65 -12.54
CA VAL A 176 9.50 -28.91 -11.33
C VAL A 176 7.99 -28.72 -11.19
N GLY A 177 7.23 -29.10 -12.20
CA GLY A 177 5.78 -29.02 -12.16
C GLY A 177 5.11 -29.56 -13.41
N GLU A 178 3.81 -29.31 -13.49
CA GLU A 178 2.95 -29.69 -14.59
C GLU A 178 1.85 -28.66 -14.80
N TYR A 179 1.41 -28.56 -16.05
CA TYR A 179 0.24 -27.82 -16.46
C TYR A 179 -0.73 -28.79 -17.11
N ASP A 180 -1.95 -28.87 -16.59
CA ASP A 180 -3.00 -29.74 -17.10
C ASP A 180 -4.30 -28.94 -17.24
N GLU A 181 -4.72 -28.69 -18.48
CA GLU A 181 -6.03 -28.11 -18.85
C GLU A 181 -6.44 -26.86 -18.04
N GLY A 182 -5.50 -25.95 -17.79
CA GLY A 182 -5.75 -24.69 -17.08
C GLY A 182 -5.18 -24.65 -15.66
N GLU A 183 -4.81 -25.80 -15.08
CA GLU A 183 -4.24 -25.87 -13.74
C GLU A 183 -2.72 -25.99 -13.78
N LEU A 184 -2.03 -24.99 -13.24
CA LEU A 184 -0.58 -25.00 -13.06
C LEU A 184 -0.21 -25.48 -11.66
N ARG A 185 0.54 -26.57 -11.57
CA ARG A 185 1.09 -27.12 -10.32
C ARG A 185 2.60 -27.04 -10.34
N LEU A 186 3.17 -26.19 -9.50
CA LEU A 186 4.62 -26.01 -9.35
C LEU A 186 5.08 -26.45 -7.97
N ASN A 187 6.17 -27.20 -7.92
CA ASN A 187 6.89 -27.45 -6.68
C ASN A 187 7.91 -26.33 -6.46
N MET A 188 7.49 -25.28 -5.75
CA MET A 188 8.35 -24.11 -5.48
C MET A 188 9.66 -24.45 -4.76
N LYS A 189 9.72 -25.56 -4.02
CA LYS A 189 10.96 -26.01 -3.35
C LYS A 189 12.02 -26.51 -4.33
N GLU A 190 11.61 -26.94 -5.51
CA GLU A 190 12.51 -27.42 -6.56
C GLU A 190 13.00 -26.30 -7.50
N ILE A 191 12.40 -25.11 -7.41
CA ILE A 191 12.75 -23.96 -8.25
C ILE A 191 13.89 -23.20 -7.58
N GLN A 192 15.04 -23.19 -8.24
CA GLN A 192 16.24 -22.51 -7.76
C GLN A 192 17.01 -21.94 -8.96
N PHE A 193 17.18 -20.62 -9.01
CA PHE A 193 17.82 -19.95 -10.15
C PHE A 193 19.34 -20.05 -10.13
N ARG A 194 19.96 -20.07 -8.93
CA ARG A 194 21.41 -20.24 -8.75
C ARG A 194 21.68 -21.18 -7.60
N LEU A 195 22.67 -22.08 -7.72
CA LEU A 195 23.00 -23.07 -6.67
C LEU A 195 23.24 -22.46 -5.27
N LEU A 196 23.85 -21.26 -5.21
CA LEU A 196 24.19 -20.58 -3.95
C LEU A 196 23.11 -19.58 -3.47
N GLN A 197 22.04 -19.37 -4.24
CA GLN A 197 20.99 -18.40 -3.95
C GLN A 197 19.65 -19.10 -3.79
N THR A 198 19.06 -18.99 -2.60
CA THR A 198 17.74 -19.56 -2.28
C THR A 198 16.59 -18.59 -2.55
N GLN A 199 16.86 -17.29 -2.64
CA GLN A 199 15.85 -16.29 -2.93
C GLN A 199 15.52 -16.25 -4.42
N LEU A 200 14.23 -16.28 -4.73
CA LEU A 200 13.71 -16.12 -6.08
C LEU A 200 13.96 -14.67 -6.55
N PRO A 201 14.35 -14.46 -7.82
CA PRO A 201 14.49 -13.12 -8.37
C PRO A 201 13.12 -12.48 -8.52
N GLU A 202 12.99 -11.21 -8.13
CA GLU A 202 11.83 -10.39 -8.43
C GLU A 202 12.07 -9.64 -9.75
N SER A 203 11.09 -9.69 -10.66
CA SER A 203 11.12 -8.96 -11.93
C SER A 203 10.09 -7.83 -11.88
N VAL A 204 10.37 -6.82 -11.07
CA VAL A 204 9.52 -5.62 -10.92
C VAL A 204 10.30 -4.38 -11.34
N CYS A 205 9.63 -3.44 -12.02
CA CYS A 205 10.25 -2.19 -12.45
C CYS A 205 10.50 -1.23 -11.28
N SER A 206 9.57 -1.21 -10.33
CA SER A 206 9.62 -0.31 -9.18
C SER A 206 9.17 -1.06 -7.94
N LEU A 207 9.91 -0.91 -6.85
CA LEU A 207 9.55 -1.49 -5.57
C LEU A 207 8.30 -0.78 -5.01
N PRO A 208 7.53 -1.45 -4.14
CA PRO A 208 6.43 -0.80 -3.42
C PRO A 208 6.92 0.43 -2.65
N CYS A 209 6.17 1.53 -2.70
CA CYS A 209 6.52 2.75 -1.98
C CYS A 209 6.39 2.59 -0.47
N GLU A 210 7.25 3.30 0.27
CA GLU A 210 7.24 3.27 1.72
C GLU A 210 6.01 3.98 2.32
N ILE A 211 5.84 3.84 3.62
CA ILE A 211 4.77 4.52 4.35
C ILE A 211 5.00 6.03 4.29
N GLY A 212 3.94 6.80 3.97
CA GLY A 212 4.02 8.24 3.78
C GLY A 212 4.53 8.69 2.40
N GLN A 213 4.76 7.73 1.48
CA GLN A 213 5.06 7.99 0.07
C GLN A 213 3.90 7.62 -0.84
N ALA A 214 3.66 8.45 -1.85
CA ALA A 214 2.71 8.19 -2.92
C ALA A 214 3.42 7.78 -4.21
N LYS A 215 2.72 7.02 -5.05
CA LYS A 215 3.17 6.55 -6.36
C LYS A 215 2.91 7.59 -7.44
N LYS A 216 3.88 7.80 -8.32
CA LYS A 216 3.72 8.54 -9.56
C LYS A 216 4.16 7.69 -10.74
N TYR A 217 3.22 7.26 -11.57
CA TYR A 217 3.53 6.46 -12.76
C TYR A 217 4.43 7.23 -13.74
N VAL A 218 5.33 6.49 -14.38
CA VAL A 218 6.18 6.99 -15.47
C VAL A 218 5.32 7.15 -16.71
N GLU A 219 5.45 8.28 -17.42
CA GLU A 219 4.67 8.50 -18.64
C GLU A 219 5.00 7.46 -19.71
N GLY A 220 3.97 6.74 -20.18
CA GLY A 220 4.11 5.68 -21.17
C GLY A 220 4.25 4.26 -20.62
N ASP A 221 4.52 4.11 -19.32
CA ASP A 221 4.69 2.80 -18.66
C ASP A 221 3.66 2.57 -17.56
N SER A 222 3.03 1.40 -17.55
CA SER A 222 1.97 1.05 -16.57
C SER A 222 2.49 0.37 -15.30
N CYS A 223 3.67 -0.24 -15.34
CA CYS A 223 4.25 -0.99 -14.22
C CYS A 223 5.41 -0.26 -13.51
N CYS A 224 5.82 0.90 -14.01
CA CYS A 224 6.92 1.68 -13.48
C CYS A 224 6.39 2.94 -12.79
N TRP A 225 6.88 3.21 -11.59
CA TRP A 225 6.51 4.40 -10.83
C TRP A 225 7.68 4.95 -10.01
N HIS A 226 7.62 6.24 -9.72
CA HIS A 226 8.48 6.89 -8.73
C HIS A 226 7.70 7.09 -7.44
N CYS A 227 8.37 6.83 -6.32
CA CYS A 227 7.83 7.12 -4.99
C CYS A 227 8.23 8.55 -4.59
N PHE A 228 7.27 9.34 -4.12
CA PHE A 228 7.53 10.68 -3.60
C PHE A 228 6.91 10.86 -2.22
N ASN A 229 7.60 11.61 -1.35
CA ASN A 229 7.13 11.85 0.02
C ASN A 229 5.96 12.84 0.02
N CYS A 230 4.90 12.54 0.78
CA CYS A 230 3.87 13.53 1.08
C CYS A 230 4.45 14.67 1.95
N THR A 231 4.02 15.90 1.68
CA THR A 231 4.56 17.10 2.35
C THR A 231 4.16 17.19 3.83
N GLN A 232 4.61 18.23 4.55
CA GLN A 232 4.45 18.37 6.00
C GLN A 232 3.00 18.26 6.50
N TYR A 233 2.03 18.75 5.72
CA TYR A 233 0.61 18.78 6.08
C TYR A 233 -0.22 17.74 5.32
N GLN A 234 0.45 16.81 4.65
CA GLN A 234 -0.20 15.80 3.83
C GLN A 234 0.00 14.39 4.39
N ILE A 235 -1.04 13.58 4.20
CA ILE A 235 -1.02 12.14 4.39
C ILE A 235 -1.19 11.46 3.03
N ARG A 236 -0.71 10.22 2.91
CA ARG A 236 -1.03 9.39 1.74
C ARG A 236 -2.52 9.05 1.78
N ASP A 237 -3.21 9.17 0.64
CA ASP A 237 -4.61 8.78 0.57
C ASP A 237 -4.77 7.27 0.90
N PRO A 238 -5.68 6.88 1.82
CA PRO A 238 -5.88 5.48 2.20
C PRO A 238 -6.48 4.60 1.09
N LEU A 239 -7.17 5.20 0.13
CA LEU A 239 -7.84 4.53 -0.99
C LEU A 239 -7.03 4.65 -2.29
N ASP A 240 -6.31 5.76 -2.47
CA ASP A 240 -5.51 6.04 -3.67
C ASP A 240 -4.02 6.19 -3.33
N GLU A 241 -3.23 5.15 -3.59
CA GLU A 241 -1.78 5.17 -3.35
C GLU A 241 -1.01 6.20 -4.20
N THR A 242 -1.65 6.85 -5.18
CA THR A 242 -1.02 7.86 -6.04
C THR A 242 -1.16 9.29 -5.51
N GLN A 243 -2.00 9.51 -4.50
CA GLN A 243 -2.35 10.84 -4.01
C GLN A 243 -1.83 11.13 -2.60
N CYS A 244 -1.47 12.40 -2.39
CA CYS A 244 -1.18 12.97 -1.09
C CYS A 244 -2.22 14.05 -0.77
N ASN A 245 -3.00 13.84 0.28
CA ASN A 245 -4.10 14.71 0.67
C ASN A 245 -3.72 15.57 1.86
N ASN A 246 -4.16 16.83 1.86
CA ASN A 246 -3.94 17.74 2.98
C ASN A 246 -4.84 17.35 4.17
N CYS A 247 -4.27 17.40 5.37
CA CYS A 247 -5.04 17.26 6.60
C CYS A 247 -6.03 18.42 6.80
N PRO A 248 -7.21 18.17 7.40
CA PRO A 248 -8.15 19.20 7.80
C PRO A 248 -7.52 20.28 8.69
N LYS A 249 -8.03 21.52 8.62
CA LYS A 249 -7.58 22.60 9.50
C LYS A 249 -7.79 22.20 10.97
N GLY A 250 -6.78 22.44 11.80
CA GLY A 250 -6.78 22.01 13.21
C GLY A 250 -6.17 20.62 13.43
N THR A 251 -5.76 19.94 12.36
CA THR A 251 -5.06 18.65 12.44
C THR A 251 -3.72 18.68 11.73
N ILE A 252 -2.80 17.80 12.14
CA ILE A 252 -1.48 17.57 11.55
C ILE A 252 -1.28 16.09 11.26
N PRO A 253 -0.51 15.73 10.21
CA PRO A 253 -0.15 14.33 9.99
C PRO A 253 0.59 13.72 11.19
N ASP A 254 0.35 12.44 11.42
CA ASP A 254 1.18 11.64 12.31
C ASP A 254 2.60 11.45 11.74
N HIS A 255 3.51 10.88 12.53
CA HIS A 255 4.89 10.64 12.12
C HIS A 255 4.99 9.83 10.81
N ASN A 256 4.07 8.90 10.59
CA ASN A 256 4.06 8.03 9.43
C ASN A 256 3.21 8.60 8.26
N LYS A 257 2.61 9.78 8.41
CA LYS A 257 1.78 10.43 7.39
C LYS A 257 0.64 9.54 6.86
N GLN A 258 0.03 8.77 7.75
CA GLN A 258 -1.14 7.93 7.49
C GLN A 258 -2.43 8.54 8.05
N PHE A 259 -2.35 9.25 9.17
CA PHE A 259 -3.51 9.78 9.88
C PHE A 259 -3.32 11.25 10.23
N CYS A 260 -4.43 11.99 10.26
CA CYS A 260 -4.45 13.37 10.74
C CYS A 260 -4.84 13.38 12.23
N LEU A 261 -3.98 13.96 13.06
CA LEU A 261 -4.14 14.08 14.52
C LEU A 261 -4.48 15.52 14.89
N GLU A 262 -5.33 15.73 15.89
CA GLU A 262 -5.65 17.08 16.37
C GLU A 262 -4.41 17.78 16.95
N ILE A 263 -4.24 19.06 16.63
CA ILE A 263 -3.17 19.88 17.19
C ILE A 263 -3.49 20.14 18.66
N PRO A 264 -2.61 19.76 19.61
CA PRO A 264 -2.87 19.96 21.03
C PRO A 264 -2.90 21.45 21.37
N GLU A 265 -3.86 21.88 22.20
CA GLU A 265 -3.91 23.29 22.60
C GLU A 265 -2.72 23.67 23.51
N VAL A 266 -2.14 24.84 23.24
CA VAL A 266 -1.11 25.45 24.07
C VAL A 266 -1.71 26.65 24.78
N PHE A 267 -1.73 26.61 26.10
CA PHE A 267 -2.16 27.71 26.95
C PHE A 267 -1.11 27.98 28.03
N LEU A 268 -1.17 29.17 28.66
CA LEU A 268 -0.26 29.52 29.75
C LEU A 268 -0.56 28.65 30.97
N ARG A 269 0.32 27.69 31.26
CA ARG A 269 0.17 26.80 32.41
C ARG A 269 0.72 27.44 33.68
N ALA A 270 0.14 27.11 34.84
CA ALA A 270 0.55 27.66 36.13
C ALA A 270 2.00 27.30 36.51
N GLU A 271 2.52 26.20 35.96
CA GLU A 271 3.89 25.73 36.15
C GLU A 271 4.92 26.48 35.28
N SER A 272 4.47 27.32 34.34
CA SER A 272 5.36 28.09 33.48
C SER A 272 6.14 29.13 34.30
N PRO A 273 7.46 29.32 34.09
CA PRO A 273 8.24 30.33 34.79
C PRO A 273 7.64 31.73 34.70
N TRP A 274 7.04 32.06 33.56
CA TRP A 274 6.36 33.33 33.33
C TRP A 274 5.09 33.49 34.18
N ALA A 275 4.30 32.43 34.31
CA ALA A 275 3.10 32.42 35.14
C ALA A 275 3.47 32.52 36.63
N ILE A 276 4.47 31.76 37.08
CA ILE A 276 4.99 31.81 38.46
C ILE A 276 5.50 33.21 38.80
N GLY A 277 6.24 33.86 37.90
CA GLY A 277 6.70 35.23 38.08
C GLY A 277 5.54 36.22 38.27
N ALA A 278 4.53 36.17 37.39
CA ALA A 278 3.36 37.05 37.48
C ALA A 278 2.50 36.79 38.74
N MET A 279 2.30 35.52 39.10
CA MET A 279 1.56 35.13 40.30
C MET A 279 2.29 35.54 41.59
N SER A 280 3.61 35.38 41.67
CA SER A 280 4.39 35.77 42.86
C SER A 280 4.39 37.28 43.10
N LEU A 281 4.52 38.07 42.02
CA LEU A 281 4.36 39.53 42.08
C LEU A 281 2.94 39.91 42.54
N SER A 282 1.93 39.22 42.02
CA SER A 282 0.53 39.48 42.39
C SER A 282 0.21 39.09 43.83
N CYS A 283 0.72 37.94 44.32
CA CYS A 283 0.65 37.55 45.73
C CYS A 283 1.26 38.63 46.62
N THR A 284 2.44 39.12 46.27
CA THR A 284 3.13 40.18 47.02
C THR A 284 2.29 41.46 47.02
N GLY A 285 1.74 41.85 45.88
CA GLY A 285 0.83 42.99 45.74
C GLY A 285 -0.44 42.86 46.60
N ILE A 286 -1.05 41.68 46.64
CA ILE A 286 -2.21 41.38 47.49
C ILE A 286 -1.84 41.52 48.98
N LEU A 287 -0.73 40.93 49.41
CA LEU A 287 -0.27 41.02 50.80
C LEU A 287 -0.03 42.47 51.23
N VAL A 288 0.66 43.25 50.40
CA VAL A 288 0.89 44.68 50.64
C VAL A 288 -0.44 45.45 50.68
N THR A 289 -1.36 45.16 49.75
CA THR A 289 -2.67 45.84 49.70
C THR A 289 -3.53 45.54 50.93
N ILE A 290 -3.55 44.28 51.39
CA ILE A 290 -4.25 43.86 52.61
C ILE A 290 -3.63 44.53 53.84
N PHE A 291 -2.30 44.59 53.92
CA PHE A 291 -1.59 45.28 55.01
C PHE A 291 -1.98 46.77 55.07
N VAL A 292 -1.90 47.47 53.93
CA VAL A 292 -2.29 48.89 53.83
C VAL A 292 -3.77 49.07 54.21
N ALA A 293 -4.67 48.23 53.69
CA ALA A 293 -6.09 48.27 54.03
C ALA A 293 -6.34 48.06 55.53
N THR A 294 -5.63 47.13 56.16
CA THR A 294 -5.73 46.84 57.60
C THR A 294 -5.29 48.04 58.44
N VAL A 295 -4.15 48.66 58.09
CA VAL A 295 -3.66 49.88 58.76
C VAL A 295 -4.68 51.02 58.60
N PHE A 296 -5.24 51.18 57.40
CA PHE A 296 -6.24 52.21 57.09
C PHE A 296 -7.55 52.00 57.86
N CYS A 297 -8.00 50.75 58.01
CA CYS A 297 -9.15 50.37 58.84
C CYS A 297 -8.91 50.64 60.32
N ARG A 298 -7.77 50.22 60.86
CA ARG A 298 -7.44 50.39 62.28
C ARG A 298 -7.34 51.87 62.67
N HIS A 299 -6.79 52.70 61.79
CA HIS A 299 -6.61 54.14 62.03
C HIS A 299 -7.67 55.00 61.33
N ASN A 300 -8.85 54.46 61.01
CA ASN A 300 -9.85 55.16 60.21
C ASN A 300 -10.31 56.48 60.84
N ASN A 301 -10.19 56.60 62.17
CA ASN A 301 -10.65 57.75 62.95
C ASN A 301 -9.64 58.88 63.04
N THR A 302 -8.40 58.66 62.58
CA THR A 302 -7.36 59.70 62.55
C THR A 302 -7.74 60.84 61.58
N PRO A 303 -7.39 62.10 61.91
CA PRO A 303 -7.74 63.26 61.09
C PRO A 303 -7.15 63.19 59.67
N VAL A 304 -5.99 62.54 59.52
CA VAL A 304 -5.31 62.32 58.23
C VAL A 304 -6.16 61.44 57.30
N VAL A 305 -6.65 60.30 57.79
CA VAL A 305 -7.48 59.37 57.00
C VAL A 305 -8.83 59.99 56.65
N LYS A 306 -9.44 60.75 57.59
CA LYS A 306 -10.69 61.48 57.32
C LYS A 306 -10.51 62.56 56.24
N ALA A 307 -9.40 63.31 56.27
CA ALA A 307 -9.11 64.32 55.27
C ALA A 307 -8.97 63.72 53.86
N ALA A 308 -8.24 62.60 53.74
CA ALA A 308 -7.98 61.90 52.48
C ALA A 308 -9.24 61.33 51.78
N GLY A 309 -10.38 61.23 52.49
CA GLY A 309 -11.62 60.66 51.96
C GLY A 309 -11.64 59.15 52.15
N ARG A 310 -12.15 58.74 53.33
CA ARG A 310 -12.20 57.34 53.79
C ARG A 310 -12.83 56.40 52.75
N GLU A 311 -14.04 56.70 52.31
CA GLU A 311 -14.81 55.85 51.39
C GLU A 311 -14.12 55.62 50.04
N LEU A 312 -13.63 56.68 49.38
CA LEU A 312 -12.91 56.57 48.11
C LEU A 312 -11.57 55.84 48.25
N SER A 313 -10.97 55.86 49.44
CA SER A 313 -9.74 55.11 49.71
C SER A 313 -10.00 53.62 49.80
N TYR A 314 -11.14 53.21 50.38
CA TYR A 314 -11.56 51.82 50.35
C TYR A 314 -11.91 51.34 48.93
N VAL A 315 -12.61 52.16 48.12
CA VAL A 315 -12.88 51.84 46.71
C VAL A 315 -11.58 51.66 45.92
N LEU A 316 -10.60 52.56 46.13
CA LEU A 316 -9.28 52.46 45.48
C LEU A 316 -8.56 51.16 45.87
N LEU A 317 -8.50 50.85 47.17
CA LEU A 317 -7.85 49.63 47.67
C LEU A 317 -8.55 48.36 47.17
N ALA A 318 -9.89 48.36 47.09
CA ALA A 318 -10.66 47.26 46.51
C ALA A 318 -10.36 47.08 45.01
N GLY A 319 -10.25 48.18 44.25
CA GLY A 319 -9.84 48.13 42.84
C GLY A 319 -8.44 47.55 42.64
N ILE A 320 -7.48 47.96 43.47
CA ILE A 320 -6.10 47.43 43.43
C ILE A 320 -6.08 45.93 43.77
N LEU A 321 -6.82 45.52 44.80
CA LEU A 321 -6.96 44.11 45.18
C LEU A 321 -7.56 43.28 44.03
N LEU A 322 -8.61 43.80 43.39
CA LEU A 322 -9.20 43.18 42.20
C LEU A 322 -8.19 43.04 41.08
N CYS A 323 -7.42 44.10 40.75
CA CYS A 323 -6.38 44.05 39.72
C CYS A 323 -5.36 42.91 39.96
N TYR A 324 -4.83 42.78 41.18
CA TYR A 324 -3.91 41.67 41.48
C TYR A 324 -4.59 40.30 41.47
N SER A 325 -5.89 40.23 41.77
CA SER A 325 -6.66 38.99 41.72
C SER A 325 -6.92 38.55 40.27
N VAL A 326 -7.09 39.48 39.31
CA VAL A 326 -7.28 39.16 37.88
C VAL A 326 -6.10 38.37 37.32
N THR A 327 -4.88 38.58 37.80
CA THR A 327 -3.69 37.82 37.36
C THR A 327 -3.88 36.31 37.49
N PHE A 328 -4.51 35.84 38.58
CA PHE A 328 -4.78 34.40 38.76
C PHE A 328 -5.81 33.89 37.76
N VAL A 329 -6.84 34.68 37.47
CA VAL A 329 -7.86 34.34 36.48
C VAL A 329 -7.25 34.21 35.08
N LEU A 330 -6.27 35.04 34.74
CA LEU A 330 -5.56 35.00 33.45
C LEU A 330 -4.70 33.75 33.24
N VAL A 331 -4.28 33.08 34.33
CA VAL A 331 -3.45 31.86 34.28
C VAL A 331 -4.29 30.58 34.23
N LEU A 332 -5.59 30.66 34.54
CA LEU A 332 -6.48 29.50 34.48
C LEU A 332 -6.65 28.99 33.05
N ARG A 333 -6.87 27.67 32.89
CA ARG A 333 -7.16 27.06 31.59
C ARG A 333 -8.36 27.79 30.94
N PRO A 334 -8.22 28.25 29.68
CA PRO A 334 -9.28 28.98 29.02
C PRO A 334 -10.49 28.05 28.85
N THR A 335 -11.60 28.45 29.46
CA THR A 335 -12.94 27.89 29.26
C THR A 335 -13.88 29.05 28.98
N ASN A 336 -15.07 28.79 28.43
CA ASN A 336 -16.02 29.86 28.12
C ASN A 336 -16.29 30.79 29.33
N ILE A 337 -16.39 30.22 30.54
CA ILE A 337 -16.59 30.97 31.78
C ILE A 337 -15.35 31.79 32.14
N VAL A 338 -14.17 31.16 32.09
CA VAL A 338 -12.91 31.83 32.44
C VAL A 338 -12.63 32.99 31.49
N CYS A 339 -12.83 32.81 30.17
CA CYS A 339 -12.67 33.87 29.18
C CYS A 339 -13.64 35.04 29.43
N ALA A 340 -14.90 34.77 29.77
CA ALA A 340 -15.87 35.81 30.10
C ALA A 340 -15.44 36.62 31.33
N ILE A 341 -14.99 35.95 32.40
CA ILE A 341 -14.48 36.61 33.61
C ILE A 341 -13.21 37.42 33.29
N GLN A 342 -12.25 36.85 32.54
CA GLN A 342 -11.02 37.55 32.15
C GLN A 342 -11.33 38.86 31.41
N ARG A 343 -12.23 38.83 30.41
CA ARG A 343 -12.61 40.03 29.63
C ARG A 343 -13.29 41.07 30.51
N PHE A 344 -14.24 40.65 31.35
CA PHE A 344 -14.96 41.57 32.24
C PHE A 344 -14.05 42.20 33.30
N SER A 345 -13.34 41.35 34.05
CA SER A 345 -12.55 41.76 35.22
C SER A 345 -11.37 42.64 34.84
N THR A 346 -10.71 42.38 33.70
CA THR A 346 -9.56 43.20 33.25
C THR A 346 -9.97 44.64 33.02
N GLY A 347 -11.06 44.90 32.29
CA GLY A 347 -11.54 46.27 32.08
C GLY A 347 -12.10 46.90 33.35
N PHE A 348 -12.90 46.14 34.10
CA PHE A 348 -13.59 46.65 35.27
C PHE A 348 -12.63 47.04 36.41
N SER A 349 -11.60 46.25 36.69
CA SER A 349 -10.68 46.50 37.81
C SER A 349 -9.91 47.82 37.65
N PHE A 350 -9.38 48.09 36.45
CA PHE A 350 -8.70 49.36 36.16
C PHE A 350 -9.65 50.56 36.25
N THR A 351 -10.89 50.42 35.76
CA THR A 351 -11.87 51.51 35.86
C THR A 351 -12.18 51.86 37.31
N VAL A 352 -12.31 50.89 38.20
CA VAL A 352 -12.53 51.16 39.64
C VAL A 352 -11.39 51.98 40.23
N VAL A 353 -10.14 51.62 39.92
CA VAL A 353 -8.94 52.34 40.37
C VAL A 353 -8.92 53.78 39.82
N TYR A 354 -9.08 53.95 38.51
CA TYR A 354 -9.02 55.26 37.88
C TYR A 354 -10.21 56.16 38.27
N ALA A 355 -11.42 55.61 38.41
CA ALA A 355 -12.58 56.36 38.88
C ALA A 355 -12.38 56.88 40.31
N ALA A 356 -11.80 56.06 41.20
CA ALA A 356 -11.50 56.48 42.56
C ALA A 356 -10.42 57.57 42.62
N VAL A 357 -9.33 57.43 41.85
CA VAL A 357 -8.28 58.46 41.74
C VAL A 357 -8.83 59.76 41.16
N LEU A 358 -9.55 59.70 40.04
CA LEU A 358 -10.14 60.86 39.39
C LEU A 358 -11.09 61.60 40.34
N THR A 359 -11.94 60.87 41.06
CA THR A 359 -12.88 61.47 42.02
C THR A 359 -12.15 62.14 43.18
N LYS A 360 -11.06 61.55 43.69
CA LYS A 360 -10.21 62.17 44.73
C LYS A 360 -9.52 63.44 44.23
N THR A 361 -8.92 63.39 43.04
CA THR A 361 -8.20 64.54 42.44
C THR A 361 -9.18 65.67 42.12
N ASN A 362 -10.34 65.35 41.56
CA ASN A 362 -11.38 66.33 41.24
C ASN A 362 -11.95 66.96 42.52
N ARG A 363 -12.18 66.18 43.59
CA ARG A 363 -12.55 66.72 44.90
C ARG A 363 -11.54 67.78 45.38
N ILE A 364 -10.23 67.47 45.34
CA ILE A 364 -9.18 68.40 45.78
C ILE A 364 -9.20 69.66 44.93
N SER A 365 -9.25 69.52 43.60
CA SER A 365 -9.35 70.65 42.67
C SER A 365 -10.56 71.56 42.96
N ARG A 366 -11.72 70.97 43.24
CA ARG A 366 -12.94 71.72 43.58
C ARG A 366 -12.86 72.45 44.92
N ILE A 367 -12.21 71.86 45.91
CA ILE A 367 -11.95 72.51 47.20
C ILE A 367 -11.06 73.75 47.01
N PHE A 368 -9.92 73.60 46.30
CA PHE A 368 -8.99 74.72 46.08
C PHE A 368 -9.58 75.82 45.18
N ASN A 369 -10.26 75.45 44.09
CA ASN A 369 -10.84 76.42 43.17
C ASN A 369 -11.98 77.23 43.81
N ALA A 370 -12.80 76.59 44.65
CA ALA A 370 -13.85 77.30 45.35
C ALA A 370 -13.31 78.12 46.52
N GLY A 371 -12.29 77.64 47.24
CA GLY A 371 -11.62 78.39 48.30
C GLY A 371 -10.98 79.70 47.81
N LYS A 372 -10.61 79.79 46.53
CA LYS A 372 -10.15 81.05 45.89
C LYS A 372 -11.25 82.08 45.64
N ARG A 373 -12.52 81.65 45.58
CA ARG A 373 -13.64 82.50 45.14
C ARG A 373 -14.68 82.77 46.23
N THR A 374 -14.89 81.84 47.16
CA THR A 374 -15.96 81.91 48.17
C THR A 374 -15.62 81.11 49.42
N THR A 375 -16.12 81.51 50.60
CA THR A 375 -16.07 80.70 51.84
C THR A 375 -17.18 79.65 51.94
N LYS A 376 -18.13 79.64 50.98
CA LYS A 376 -19.25 78.70 50.96
C LYS A 376 -18.77 77.30 50.57
N ARG A 377 -19.29 76.27 51.24
CA ARG A 377 -18.98 74.87 50.89
C ARG A 377 -19.40 74.58 49.45
N PRO A 378 -18.49 74.09 48.59
CA PRO A 378 -18.84 73.75 47.21
C PRO A 378 -19.77 72.53 47.17
N SER A 379 -20.63 72.43 46.16
CA SER A 379 -21.54 71.28 45.96
C SER A 379 -20.75 69.97 45.78
N CYS A 380 -21.35 68.78 45.84
CA CYS A 380 -20.70 67.49 45.52
C CYS A 380 -19.35 67.19 46.23
N ILE A 381 -19.17 67.64 47.48
CA ILE A 381 -17.98 67.34 48.31
C ILE A 381 -18.30 66.35 49.43
N THR A 382 -19.57 66.03 49.64
CA THR A 382 -20.00 65.02 50.60
C THR A 382 -19.56 63.62 50.17
N PRO A 383 -19.20 62.73 51.10
CA PRO A 383 -18.79 61.35 50.81
C PRO A 383 -19.80 60.61 49.92
N SER A 384 -21.10 60.78 50.19
CA SER A 384 -22.18 60.16 49.42
C SER A 384 -22.21 60.63 47.96
N SER A 385 -21.98 61.92 47.71
CA SER A 385 -21.93 62.47 46.34
C SER A 385 -20.69 61.99 45.57
N GLN A 386 -19.58 61.75 46.26
CA GLN A 386 -18.35 61.23 45.65
C GLN A 386 -18.45 59.75 45.29
N LEU A 387 -19.05 58.95 46.18
CA LEU A 387 -19.39 57.56 45.88
C LEU A 387 -20.35 57.46 44.69
N LEU A 388 -21.34 58.35 44.61
CA LEU A 388 -22.26 58.40 43.46
C LEU A 388 -21.55 58.70 42.14
N ILE A 389 -20.63 59.69 42.13
CA ILE A 389 -19.84 60.02 40.93
C ILE A 389 -18.95 58.82 40.53
N CYS A 390 -18.25 58.22 41.50
CA CYS A 390 -17.39 57.06 41.26
C CYS A 390 -18.19 55.85 40.74
N SER A 391 -19.35 55.58 41.34
CA SER A 391 -20.26 54.52 40.92
C SER A 391 -20.83 54.77 39.52
N GLY A 392 -21.16 56.02 39.19
CA GLY A 392 -21.62 56.41 37.85
C GLY A 392 -20.56 56.11 36.78
N LEU A 393 -19.31 56.48 37.03
CA LEU A 393 -18.18 56.18 36.13
C LEU A 393 -17.96 54.67 35.97
N CYS A 394 -18.04 53.89 37.06
CA CYS A 394 -17.92 52.43 36.98
C CYS A 394 -19.10 51.79 36.23
N SER A 395 -20.32 52.33 36.38
CA SER A 395 -21.53 51.83 35.72
C SER A 395 -21.44 51.95 34.21
N VAL A 396 -20.83 53.03 33.70
CA VAL A 396 -20.56 53.19 32.26
C VAL A 396 -19.70 52.03 31.75
N GLN A 397 -18.65 51.63 32.49
CA GLN A 397 -17.82 50.49 32.10
C GLN A 397 -18.56 49.15 32.16
N ILE A 398 -19.44 48.96 33.14
CA ILE A 398 -20.27 47.74 33.24
C ILE A 398 -21.14 47.61 31.99
N ILE A 399 -21.77 48.71 31.53
CA ILE A 399 -22.59 48.72 30.31
C ILE A 399 -21.73 48.40 29.09
N ILE A 400 -20.56 49.02 28.95
CA ILE A 400 -19.63 48.75 27.83
C ILE A 400 -19.22 47.28 27.79
N ASN A 401 -18.79 46.71 28.92
CA ASN A 401 -18.41 45.30 29.01
C ASN A 401 -19.61 44.38 28.72
N GLY A 402 -20.81 44.72 29.20
CA GLY A 402 -22.03 43.96 28.95
C GLY A 402 -22.40 43.92 27.46
N VAL A 403 -22.38 45.07 26.78
CA VAL A 403 -22.60 45.15 25.33
C VAL A 403 -21.55 44.34 24.58
N TRP A 404 -20.28 44.41 24.99
CA TRP A 404 -19.21 43.68 24.32
C TRP A 404 -19.35 42.16 24.47
N MET A 405 -19.79 41.67 25.64
CA MET A 405 -20.02 40.25 25.90
C MET A 405 -21.23 39.71 25.11
N VAL A 406 -22.22 40.54 24.80
CA VAL A 406 -23.33 40.15 23.91
C VAL A 406 -22.89 40.12 22.45
N ALA A 407 -22.06 41.08 22.02
CA ALA A 407 -21.58 41.15 20.64
C ALA A 407 -20.51 40.11 20.31
N SER A 408 -19.69 39.70 21.29
CA SER A 408 -18.61 38.71 21.16
C SER A 408 -18.56 37.83 22.41
N PRO A 409 -19.48 36.85 22.53
CA PRO A 409 -19.61 35.99 23.70
C PRO A 409 -18.38 35.09 23.95
#